data_AF-A0A8J7Y6Z4-F1
#
_entry.id   AF-A0A8J7Y6Z4-F1
#
_cell.length_a   1.000
_cell.length_b   1.000
_cell.length_c   1.000
_cell.angle_alpha   90.00
_cell.angle_beta   90.00
_cell.angle_gamma   90.00
#
_symmetry.space_group_name_H-M   'P 1'
#
loop_
_entity.id
_entity.type
_entity.pdbx_description
1 polymer ?
#
loop_
_entity_poly.entity_id
_entity_poly.type
_entity_poly.pdbx_seq_one_letter_code
_entity_poly.pdbx_strand_id
1 'polypeptide(L)'
;MNVVYHPRFLENYPTASCECPERIAAILEELRGYPLVAPDAVSDPQLSLVHGEGHISTIKREYPAAYDVAVLAAGGAVKTAHLSLEEPAFGLIRPPGHHASRDSAWGFCFFNNIALSLTMLKRENLIR
;
A
#
# COMPACT_ATOMS: atom_id res chain seq x y z
N MET A 1 -9.04 2.36 -17.42
CA MET A 1 -8.02 2.36 -16.36
C MET A 1 -8.55 3.03 -15.12
N ASN A 2 -8.68 2.25 -14.05
CA ASN A 2 -9.03 2.72 -12.72
C ASN A 2 -7.79 3.21 -11.98
N VAL A 3 -7.94 4.27 -11.18
CA VAL A 3 -6.89 4.75 -10.26
C VAL A 3 -7.31 4.42 -8.83
N VAL A 4 -6.56 3.54 -8.16
CA VAL A 4 -6.81 3.22 -6.76
C VAL A 4 -6.17 4.28 -5.88
N TYR A 5 -6.98 4.95 -5.07
CA TYR A 5 -6.57 6.10 -4.28
C TYR A 5 -7.44 6.25 -3.02
N HIS A 6 -6.89 6.85 -1.97
CA HIS A 6 -7.63 7.25 -0.79
C HIS A 6 -7.15 8.63 -0.28
N PRO A 7 -8.05 9.52 0.18
CA PRO A 7 -7.66 10.84 0.71
C PRO A 7 -6.62 10.80 1.84
N ARG A 8 -6.65 9.73 2.65
CA ARG A 8 -5.68 9.51 3.75
C ARG A 8 -4.22 9.40 3.27
N PHE A 9 -3.97 9.15 1.99
CA PHE A 9 -2.61 9.19 1.44
C PHE A 9 -1.98 10.60 1.47
N LEU A 10 -2.80 11.64 1.69
CA LEU A 10 -2.34 13.00 1.93
C LEU A 10 -2.08 13.32 3.42
N GLU A 11 -2.31 12.35 4.33
CA GLU A 11 -2.01 12.54 5.76
C GLU A 11 -0.50 12.66 5.98
N ASN A 12 -0.12 13.56 6.88
CA ASN A 12 1.26 13.65 7.35
C ASN A 12 1.52 12.62 8.44
N TYR A 13 2.64 11.92 8.32
CA TYR A 13 3.21 11.05 9.34
C TYR A 13 4.74 11.22 9.33
N PRO A 14 5.46 10.90 10.42
CA PRO A 14 6.89 11.19 10.51
C PRO A 14 7.73 10.50 9.42
N THR A 15 8.19 11.28 8.44
CA THR A 15 9.04 10.85 7.32
C THR A 15 10.03 11.95 6.92
N ALA A 16 10.93 11.66 5.99
CA ALA A 16 11.77 12.69 5.39
C ALA A 16 10.99 13.48 4.32
N SER A 17 11.52 14.65 3.93
CA SER A 17 10.92 15.52 2.90
C SER A 17 10.74 14.87 1.53
N CYS A 18 11.48 13.80 1.24
CA CYS A 18 11.34 13.04 0.00
C CYS A 18 10.18 12.03 0.02
N GLU A 19 9.54 11.78 1.16
CA GLU A 19 8.34 10.96 1.29
C GLU A 19 7.24 11.82 1.93
N CYS A 20 6.59 12.66 1.12
CA CYS A 20 5.61 13.63 1.58
C CYS A 20 4.29 13.53 0.78
N PRO A 21 3.17 14.04 1.34
CA PRO A 21 1.86 14.09 0.68
C PRO A 21 1.88 14.71 -0.72
N GLU A 22 2.71 15.73 -0.94
CA GLU A 22 2.79 16.50 -2.19
C GLU A 22 3.16 15.61 -3.38
N ARG A 23 3.91 14.52 -3.15
CA ARG A 23 4.24 13.54 -4.19
C ARG A 23 2.99 12.89 -4.77
N ILE A 24 2.04 12.52 -3.92
CA ILE A 24 0.78 11.90 -4.34
C ILE A 24 -0.18 12.95 -4.86
N ALA A 25 -0.23 14.14 -4.25
CA ALA A 25 -1.06 15.23 -4.71
C ALA A 25 -0.74 15.64 -6.16
N ALA A 26 0.55 15.77 -6.49
CA ALA A 26 0.99 16.10 -7.84
C ALA A 26 0.58 15.05 -8.88
N ILE A 27 0.67 13.76 -8.54
CA ILE A 27 0.25 12.68 -9.45
C ILE A 27 -1.29 12.63 -9.54
N LEU A 28 -2.00 12.85 -8.43
CA LEU A 28 -3.46 12.88 -8.41
C LEU A 28 -3.99 13.98 -9.33
N GLU A 29 -3.35 15.16 -9.34
CA GLU A 29 -3.67 16.31 -10.19
C GLU A 29 -3.68 15.95 -11.68
N GLU A 30 -2.66 15.21 -12.13
CA GLU A 30 -2.53 14.70 -13.50
C GLU A 30 -3.54 13.60 -13.82
N LEU A 31 -3.98 12.84 -12.81
CA LEU A 31 -4.88 11.70 -12.96
C LEU A 31 -6.37 12.02 -12.73
N ARG A 32 -6.76 13.29 -12.52
CA ARG A 32 -8.15 13.69 -12.20
C ARG A 32 -9.21 13.27 -13.22
N GLY A 33 -8.81 12.97 -14.47
CA GLY A 33 -9.72 12.48 -15.51
C GLY A 33 -10.07 11.00 -15.42
N TYR A 34 -9.42 10.23 -14.53
CA TYR A 34 -9.65 8.80 -14.38
C TYR A 34 -10.57 8.49 -13.20
N PRO A 35 -11.38 7.43 -13.29
CA PRO A 35 -12.23 7.00 -12.16
C PRO A 35 -11.37 6.59 -10.97
N LEU A 36 -11.68 7.16 -9.81
CA LEU A 36 -11.04 6.84 -8.54
C LEU A 36 -11.76 5.68 -7.85
N VAL A 37 -11.00 4.71 -7.36
CA VAL A 37 -11.50 3.56 -6.63
C VAL A 37 -10.85 3.52 -5.25
N ALA A 38 -11.66 3.51 -4.20
CA ALA A 38 -11.17 3.41 -2.84
C ALA A 38 -10.67 1.98 -2.53
N PRO A 39 -9.54 1.83 -1.81
CA PRO A 39 -9.08 0.56 -1.32
C PRO A 39 -9.63 0.24 0.08
N ASP A 40 -9.62 -1.04 0.43
CA ASP A 40 -9.83 -1.52 1.79
C ASP A 40 -8.50 -1.63 2.53
N ALA A 41 -8.49 -1.45 3.85
CA ALA A 41 -7.32 -1.72 4.67
C ALA A 41 -7.09 -3.23 4.81
N VAL A 42 -5.83 -3.66 4.81
CA VAL A 42 -5.50 -5.09 5.07
C VAL A 42 -5.41 -5.37 6.56
N SER A 43 -5.81 -6.58 6.93
CA SER A 43 -5.75 -7.11 8.29
C SER A 43 -4.37 -7.69 8.62
N ASP A 44 -4.07 -7.86 9.92
CA ASP A 44 -2.84 -8.53 10.36
C ASP A 44 -2.66 -9.94 9.76
N PRO A 45 -3.68 -10.82 9.72
CA PRO A 45 -3.53 -12.12 9.08
C PRO A 45 -3.13 -12.03 7.60
N GLN A 46 -3.59 -11.00 6.88
CA GLN A 46 -3.18 -10.76 5.50
C GLN A 46 -1.72 -10.27 5.45
N LEU A 47 -1.32 -9.34 6.32
CA LEU A 47 0.09 -8.90 6.41
C LEU A 47 1.04 -10.06 6.74
N SER A 48 0.64 -10.97 7.62
CA SER A 48 1.42 -12.15 8.03
C SER A 48 1.69 -13.14 6.89
N LEU A 49 1.02 -12.98 5.73
CA LEU A 49 1.33 -13.73 4.53
C LEU A 49 2.74 -13.44 4.01
N VAL A 50 3.22 -12.21 4.19
CA VAL A 50 4.51 -11.73 3.63
C VAL A 50 5.45 -11.14 4.67
N HIS A 51 4.94 -10.76 5.86
CA HIS A 51 5.73 -10.25 6.98
C HIS A 51 5.68 -11.19 8.20
N GLY A 52 6.67 -11.08 9.08
CA GLY A 52 6.62 -11.71 10.40
C GLY A 52 5.78 -10.91 11.38
N GLU A 53 5.16 -11.60 12.35
CA GLU A 53 4.32 -10.97 13.38
C GLU A 53 5.10 -9.95 14.23
N GLY A 54 6.38 -10.22 14.48
CA GLY A 54 7.27 -9.30 15.19
C GLY A 54 7.46 -7.97 14.46
N HIS A 55 7.58 -8.01 13.13
CA HIS A 55 7.66 -6.81 12.29
C HIS A 55 6.35 -6.01 12.33
N ILE A 56 5.21 -6.67 12.12
CA ILE A 56 3.89 -6.04 12.18
C ILE A 56 3.66 -5.37 13.54
N SER A 57 3.97 -6.07 14.64
CA SER A 57 3.85 -5.55 16.01
C SER A 57 4.78 -4.36 16.25
N THR A 58 5.98 -4.38 15.69
CA THR A 58 6.96 -3.30 15.80
C THR A 58 6.47 -2.05 15.06
N ILE A 59 5.98 -2.18 13.83
CA ILE A 59 5.42 -1.05 13.07
C ILE A 59 4.22 -0.43 13.80
N LYS A 60 3.30 -1.25 14.32
CA LYS A 60 2.16 -0.77 15.11
C LYS A 60 2.58 0.06 16.32
N ARG A 61 3.60 -0.41 17.04
CA ARG A 61 4.06 0.19 18.30
C ARG A 61 4.87 1.47 18.05
N GLU A 62 5.80 1.42 17.11
CA GLU A 62 6.79 2.49 16.90
C GLU A 62 6.32 3.55 15.89
N TYR A 63 5.42 3.18 14.98
CA TYR A 63 4.92 4.06 13.92
C TYR A 63 3.38 4.02 13.81
N PRO A 64 2.62 4.25 14.89
CA PRO A 64 1.16 4.07 14.90
C PRO A 64 0.45 4.94 13.85
N ALA A 65 0.89 6.19 13.66
CA ALA A 65 0.31 7.08 12.63
C ALA A 65 0.58 6.58 11.21
N ALA A 66 1.77 6.00 10.95
CA ALA A 66 2.09 5.45 9.64
C ALA A 66 1.42 4.10 9.42
N TYR A 67 1.20 3.29 10.46
CA TYR A 67 0.55 1.99 10.38
C TYR A 67 -0.84 2.10 9.74
N ASP A 68 -1.68 3.04 10.21
CA ASP A 68 -3.05 3.22 9.70
C ASP A 68 -3.09 3.49 8.19
N VAL A 69 -2.13 4.27 7.68
CA VAL A 69 -2.05 4.58 6.25
C VAL A 69 -1.33 3.46 5.48
N ALA A 70 -0.37 2.77 6.10
CA ALA A 70 0.38 1.67 5.51
C ALA A 70 -0.49 0.45 5.23
N VAL A 71 -1.43 0.10 6.13
CA VAL A 71 -2.38 -0.99 5.87
C VAL A 71 -3.35 -0.66 4.75
N LEU A 72 -3.68 0.62 4.58
CA LEU A 72 -4.50 1.10 3.49
C LEU A 72 -3.73 1.11 2.15
N ALA A 73 -2.45 1.48 2.17
CA ALA A 73 -1.58 1.44 1.00
C ALA A 73 -1.35 0.00 0.51
N ALA A 74 -1.11 -0.93 1.44
CA ALA A 74 -0.98 -2.34 1.14
C ALA A 74 -2.26 -2.91 0.52
N GLY A 75 -3.43 -2.55 1.07
CA GLY A 75 -4.71 -2.90 0.48
C GLY A 75 -5.01 -2.21 -0.85
N GLY A 76 -4.49 -1.00 -1.06
CA GLY A 76 -4.53 -0.34 -2.36
C GLY A 76 -3.76 -1.08 -3.43
N ALA A 77 -2.60 -1.65 -3.11
CA ALA A 77 -1.90 -2.53 -4.04
C ALA A 77 -2.67 -3.82 -4.31
N VAL A 78 -3.27 -4.44 -3.29
CA VAL A 78 -4.13 -5.62 -3.47
C VAL A 78 -5.30 -5.29 -4.40
N LYS A 79 -6.04 -4.21 -4.16
CA LYS A 79 -7.15 -3.77 -5.01
C LYS A 79 -6.71 -3.48 -6.44
N THR A 80 -5.57 -2.79 -6.60
CA THR A 80 -4.99 -2.49 -7.92
C THR A 80 -4.69 -3.79 -8.66
N ALA A 81 -4.06 -4.75 -8.01
CA ALA A 81 -3.68 -6.03 -8.64
C ALA A 81 -4.91 -6.84 -9.10
N HIS A 82 -6.00 -6.83 -8.34
CA HIS A 82 -7.26 -7.46 -8.75
C HIS A 82 -7.87 -6.79 -9.99
N LEU A 83 -7.94 -5.46 -10.01
CA LEU A 83 -8.44 -4.72 -11.18
C LEU A 83 -7.57 -4.98 -12.41
N SER A 84 -6.25 -5.08 -12.21
CA SER A 84 -5.25 -5.35 -13.25
C SER A 84 -5.37 -6.71 -13.95
N LEU A 85 -6.20 -7.63 -13.44
CA LEU A 85 -6.48 -8.91 -14.12
C LEU A 85 -7.37 -8.71 -15.36
N GLU A 86 -8.22 -7.69 -15.36
CA GLU A 86 -9.22 -7.46 -16.40
C GLU A 86 -8.86 -6.25 -17.29
N GLU A 87 -8.32 -5.18 -16.70
CA GLU A 87 -7.93 -3.97 -17.40
C GLU A 87 -6.72 -3.29 -16.75
N PRO A 88 -5.94 -2.45 -17.44
CA PRO A 88 -4.90 -1.66 -16.80
C PRO A 88 -5.46 -0.87 -15.61
N ALA A 89 -4.79 -0.93 -14.46
CA ALA A 89 -5.11 -0.16 -13.25
C ALA A 89 -3.85 0.47 -12.66
N PHE A 90 -4.01 1.61 -11.96
CA PHE A 90 -2.90 2.33 -11.35
C PHE A 90 -3.12 2.52 -9.85
N GLY A 91 -2.20 2.01 -9.04
CA GLY A 91 -2.21 2.17 -7.59
C GLY A 91 -1.51 3.45 -7.18
N LEU A 92 -2.26 4.54 -7.01
CA LEU A 92 -1.75 5.79 -6.45
C LEU A 92 -1.77 5.72 -4.92
N ILE A 93 -0.82 4.96 -4.37
CA ILE A 93 -0.75 4.60 -2.95
C ILE A 93 0.46 5.22 -2.24
N ARG A 94 0.30 5.49 -0.94
CA ARG A 94 1.36 5.98 -0.04
C ARG A 94 1.05 5.53 1.39
N PRO A 95 2.00 5.02 2.19
CA PRO A 95 3.46 4.92 1.94
C PRO A 95 3.88 3.89 0.86
N PRO A 96 5.13 3.99 0.34
CA PRO A 96 5.71 2.97 -0.53
C PRO A 96 5.96 1.65 0.23
N GLY A 97 6.34 0.58 -0.48
CA GLY A 97 6.50 -0.75 0.14
C GLY A 97 7.69 -1.60 -0.27
N HIS A 98 8.39 -1.31 -1.37
CA HIS A 98 9.37 -2.23 -1.95
C HIS A 98 10.62 -2.53 -1.09
N HIS A 99 10.90 -1.73 -0.06
CA HIS A 99 12.01 -1.93 0.88
C HIS A 99 11.59 -2.61 2.19
N ALA A 100 10.34 -3.09 2.29
CA ALA A 100 9.92 -3.92 3.41
C ALA A 100 10.21 -5.40 3.09
N SER A 101 11.10 -6.00 3.86
CA SER A 101 11.36 -7.44 3.87
C SER A 101 10.42 -8.15 4.85
N ARG A 102 10.57 -9.47 5.05
CA ARG A 102 9.72 -10.22 5.99
C ARG A 102 9.79 -9.65 7.41
N ASP A 103 10.99 -9.34 7.90
CA ASP A 103 11.24 -8.99 9.31
C ASP A 103 11.99 -7.65 9.49
N SER A 104 12.06 -6.83 8.45
CA SER A 104 12.68 -5.50 8.52
C SER A 104 12.13 -4.57 7.44
N ALA A 105 12.24 -3.26 7.64
CA ALA A 105 11.93 -2.29 6.60
C ALA A 105 12.79 -1.03 6.74
N TRP A 106 12.98 -0.31 5.63
CA TRP A 106 13.69 0.97 5.57
C TRP A 106 13.17 1.83 4.42
N GLY A 107 13.74 3.04 4.27
CA GLY A 107 13.39 3.92 3.15
C GLY A 107 11.90 4.25 3.09
N PHE A 108 11.30 4.49 4.26
CA PHE A 108 9.89 4.86 4.45
C PHE A 108 8.88 3.79 4.01
N CYS A 109 9.34 2.58 3.73
CA CYS A 109 8.48 1.43 3.52
C CYS A 109 8.16 0.80 4.88
N PHE A 110 6.90 0.40 5.07
CA PHE A 110 6.43 -0.27 6.29
C PHE A 110 6.01 -1.70 6.00
N PHE A 111 5.19 -1.89 4.96
CA PHE A 111 4.77 -3.19 4.45
C PHE A 111 5.03 -3.29 2.95
N ASN A 112 5.26 -4.50 2.45
CA ASN A 112 5.57 -4.74 1.05
C ASN A 112 4.28 -4.88 0.25
N ASN A 113 3.82 -3.74 -0.26
CA ASN A 113 2.59 -3.61 -1.05
C ASN A 113 2.54 -4.61 -2.23
N ILE A 114 3.63 -4.76 -2.98
CA ILE A 114 3.71 -5.64 -4.17
C ILE A 114 3.78 -7.11 -3.77
N ALA A 115 4.58 -7.46 -2.76
CA ALA A 115 4.63 -8.84 -2.29
C ALA A 115 3.25 -9.29 -1.81
N LEU A 116 2.57 -8.47 -1.01
CA LEU A 116 1.23 -8.79 -0.52
C LEU A 116 0.23 -8.95 -1.67
N SER A 117 0.21 -8.02 -2.63
CA SER A 117 -0.75 -8.07 -3.74
C SER A 117 -0.58 -9.34 -4.57
N LEU A 118 0.65 -9.74 -4.88
CA LEU A 118 0.93 -10.97 -5.62
C LEU A 118 0.61 -12.22 -4.80
N THR A 119 0.94 -12.22 -3.51
CA THR A 119 0.63 -13.35 -2.62
C THR A 119 -0.89 -13.55 -2.47
N MET A 120 -1.68 -12.48 -2.38
CA MET A 120 -3.15 -12.56 -2.35
C MET A 120 -3.68 -13.20 -3.64
N LEU A 121 -3.31 -12.67 -4.81
CA LEU A 121 -3.72 -13.23 -6.10
C LEU A 121 -3.32 -14.71 -6.26
N LYS A 122 -2.13 -15.11 -5.78
CA LYS A 122 -1.70 -16.52 -5.79
C LYS A 122 -2.56 -17.40 -4.88
N ARG A 123 -2.86 -16.95 -3.66
CA ARG A 123 -3.70 -17.72 -2.72
C ARG A 123 -5.14 -17.87 -3.21
N GLU A 124 -5.61 -16.91 -3.98
CA GLU A 124 -6.92 -16.93 -4.64
C GLU A 124 -6.90 -17.72 -5.97
N ASN A 125 -5.75 -18.25 -6.38
CA ASN A 125 -5.55 -18.99 -7.63
C ASN A 125 -5.83 -18.17 -8.89
N LEU A 126 -5.70 -16.85 -8.82
CA LEU A 126 -5.89 -15.94 -9.96
C LEU A 126 -4.62 -15.81 -10.81
N ILE A 127 -3.45 -16.10 -10.23
CA ILE A 127 -2.14 -16.14 -10.91
C ILE A 127 -1.30 -17.33 -10.45
N ARG A 128 -0.20 -17.63 -11.17
CA ARG A 128 0.73 -18.74 -10.87
C ARG A 128 2.00 -18.28 -10.16
#